data_AF-A0A397VPS4-F1
#
_entry.id   AF-A0A397VPS4-F1
#
_cell.length_a   1.000
_cell.length_b   1.000
_cell.length_c   1.000
_cell.angle_alpha   90.00
_cell.angle_beta   90.00
_cell.angle_gamma   90.00
#
_symmetry.space_group_name_H-M   'P 1'
#
loop_
_entity.id
_entity.type
_entity.pdbx_description
1 polymer ?
#
loop_
_entity_poly.entity_id
_entity_poly.type
_entity_poly.pdbx_seq_one_letter_code
_entity_poly.pdbx_strand_id
1 'polypeptide(L)'
;MEDQYNNFKREFTIISDHINEYESFIQMLNKMRTYRFSVDQLVNQVNPHIEVNKNLQNQLKQNIQSYENDLREFTICILVDNEKRIYLSRRNNPTKDFYGKYQVPGGGKKNNESYDQCAKRETKEETDVEIHELDLVTIHQGFRVFPDGKECMFKCAIYFALIGNQIPKQVEASNNDEWFSVELRDLGKYDLTDSLKEFKSIIVEKINSKFRSIKSKDRKKKDSNKKRKIDQVYKSDNPSIVPSEDEIEILNRPSEEEILDNISKLVD
;
A
#
# COMPACT_ATOMS: atom_id res chain seq x y z
N MET A 1 23.60 -7.65 -11.82
CA MET A 1 22.43 -7.74 -12.73
C MET A 1 21.51 -6.53 -12.67
N GLU A 2 21.36 -5.90 -11.51
CA GLU A 2 20.48 -4.75 -11.32
C GLU A 2 20.74 -3.58 -12.29
N ASP A 3 21.99 -3.14 -12.45
CA ASP A 3 22.34 -2.06 -13.37
C ASP A 3 21.94 -2.36 -14.82
N GLN A 4 22.10 -3.61 -15.24
CA GLN A 4 21.76 -4.04 -16.59
C GLN A 4 20.25 -4.07 -16.80
N TYR A 5 19.48 -4.60 -15.83
CA TYR A 5 18.02 -4.57 -15.86
C TYR A 5 17.47 -3.14 -15.90
N ASN A 6 18.02 -2.26 -15.06
CA ASN A 6 17.65 -0.85 -15.03
C ASN A 6 18.03 -0.12 -16.32
N ASN A 7 19.17 -0.47 -16.92
CA ASN A 7 19.56 0.05 -18.23
C ASN A 7 18.56 -0.38 -19.31
N PHE A 8 18.18 -1.65 -19.37
CA PHE A 8 17.18 -2.12 -20.33
C PHE A 8 15.84 -1.42 -20.18
N LYS A 9 15.36 -1.18 -18.94
CA LYS A 9 14.15 -0.39 -18.72
C LYS A 9 14.27 1.04 -19.22
N ARG A 10 15.38 1.70 -18.91
CA ARG A 10 15.64 3.08 -19.34
C ARG A 10 15.67 3.19 -20.86
N GLU A 11 16.41 2.30 -21.52
CA GLU A 11 16.47 2.24 -22.99
C GLU A 11 15.11 1.93 -23.58
N PHE A 12 14.34 1.01 -22.98
CA PHE A 12 12.99 0.70 -23.43
C PHE A 12 12.09 1.94 -23.39
N THR A 13 12.14 2.74 -22.33
CA THR A 13 11.40 4.00 -22.22
C THR A 13 11.83 4.99 -23.30
N ILE A 14 13.13 5.24 -23.46
CA ILE A 14 13.65 6.17 -24.49
C ILE A 14 13.20 5.77 -25.90
N ILE A 15 13.30 4.48 -26.23
CA ILE A 15 12.88 3.97 -27.55
C ILE A 15 11.36 4.08 -27.73
N SER A 16 10.59 3.84 -26.67
CA SER A 16 9.13 4.02 -26.70
C SER A 16 8.76 5.48 -26.98
N ASP A 17 9.47 6.43 -26.36
CA ASP A 17 9.25 7.85 -26.57
C ASP A 17 9.58 8.26 -28.01
N HIS A 18 10.72 7.80 -28.56
CA HIS A 18 11.06 8.04 -29.97
C HIS A 18 10.01 7.47 -30.93
N ILE A 19 9.50 6.25 -30.68
CA ILE A 19 8.43 5.66 -31.51
C ILE A 19 7.19 6.58 -31.48
N ASN A 20 6.78 7.04 -30.30
CA ASN A 20 5.64 7.93 -30.14
C ASN A 20 5.84 9.26 -30.88
N GLU A 21 7.05 9.84 -30.81
CA GLU A 21 7.41 11.06 -31.55
C GLU A 21 7.31 10.86 -33.07
N TYR A 22 7.87 9.76 -33.59
CA TYR A 22 7.79 9.46 -35.02
C TYR A 22 6.35 9.19 -35.47
N GLU A 23 5.56 8.45 -34.68
CA GLU A 23 4.16 8.20 -35.00
C GLU A 23 3.34 9.50 -34.99
N SER A 24 3.62 10.40 -34.05
CA SER A 24 3.01 11.74 -34.02
C SER A 24 3.39 12.56 -35.25
N PHE A 25 4.65 12.49 -35.68
CA PHE A 25 5.12 13.15 -36.89
C PHE A 25 4.46 12.59 -38.15
N ILE A 26 4.32 11.26 -38.27
CA ILE A 26 3.58 10.61 -39.36
C ILE A 26 2.11 11.05 -39.36
N GLN A 27 1.46 11.16 -38.20
CA GLN A 27 0.08 11.68 -38.11
C GLN A 27 -0.01 13.12 -38.62
N MET A 28 0.96 13.98 -38.29
CA MET A 28 1.04 15.34 -38.82
C MET A 28 1.21 15.35 -40.35
N LEU A 29 2.11 14.53 -40.91
CA LEU A 29 2.29 14.41 -42.36
C LEU A 29 1.00 13.93 -43.05
N ASN A 30 0.32 12.95 -42.46
CA ASN A 30 -0.96 12.47 -42.97
C ASN A 30 -2.03 13.57 -42.96
N LYS A 31 -2.03 14.46 -41.95
CA LYS A 31 -2.87 15.65 -41.94
C LYS A 31 -2.48 16.64 -43.03
N MET A 32 -1.20 16.89 -43.28
CA MET A 32 -0.75 17.74 -44.40
C MET A 32 -1.20 17.18 -45.76
N ARG A 33 -1.21 15.86 -45.94
CA ARG A 33 -1.70 15.21 -47.17
C ARG A 33 -3.15 15.61 -47.50
N THR A 34 -4.01 15.84 -46.49
CA THR A 34 -5.41 16.27 -46.72
C THR A 34 -5.50 17.68 -47.31
N TYR A 35 -4.47 18.50 -47.10
CA TYR A 35 -4.30 19.82 -47.70
C TYR A 35 -3.52 19.78 -49.03
N ARG A 36 -3.42 18.60 -49.67
CA ARG A 36 -2.76 18.39 -50.98
C ARG A 36 -1.23 18.58 -50.99
N PHE A 37 -0.58 18.60 -49.83
CA PHE A 37 0.89 18.54 -49.77
C PHE A 37 1.37 17.13 -50.15
N SER A 38 2.44 17.06 -50.95
CA SER A 38 3.16 15.81 -51.23
C SER A 38 4.11 15.51 -50.06
N VAL A 39 3.85 14.41 -49.35
CA VAL A 39 4.61 14.02 -48.14
C VAL A 39 5.18 12.60 -48.23
N ASP A 40 4.92 11.87 -49.31
CA ASP A 40 5.20 10.43 -49.39
C ASP A 40 6.69 10.11 -49.27
N GLN A 41 7.56 10.96 -49.83
CA GLN A 41 9.00 10.82 -49.68
C GLN A 41 9.44 10.92 -48.20
N LEU A 42 8.87 11.86 -47.44
CA LEU A 42 9.17 12.02 -46.01
C LEU A 42 8.64 10.85 -45.20
N VAL A 43 7.43 10.39 -45.49
CA VAL A 43 6.84 9.20 -44.84
C VAL A 43 7.73 7.97 -45.09
N ASN A 44 8.18 7.78 -46.33
CA ASN A 44 9.06 6.66 -46.70
C ASN A 44 10.45 6.74 -46.06
N GLN A 45 10.93 7.93 -45.70
CA GLN A 45 12.17 8.10 -44.95
C GLN A 45 12.00 7.80 -43.46
N VAL A 46 10.85 8.13 -42.86
CA VAL A 46 10.59 7.96 -41.43
C VAL A 46 10.19 6.54 -41.06
N ASN A 47 9.38 5.86 -41.88
CA ASN A 47 8.87 4.52 -41.57
C ASN A 47 9.96 3.49 -41.23
N PRO A 48 11.11 3.42 -41.94
CA PRO A 48 12.21 2.53 -41.57
C PRO A 48 12.75 2.79 -40.17
N HIS A 49 12.83 4.06 -39.73
CA HIS A 49 13.26 4.39 -38.37
C HIS A 49 12.26 3.91 -37.31
N ILE A 50 10.97 4.00 -37.59
CA ILE A 50 9.92 3.44 -36.71
C ILE A 50 10.10 1.93 -36.61
N GLU A 51 10.28 1.24 -37.74
CA GLU A 51 10.44 -0.22 -37.76
C GLU A 51 11.68 -0.68 -36.98
N VAL A 52 12.83 -0.03 -37.18
CA VAL A 52 14.06 -0.31 -36.43
C VAL A 52 13.84 -0.12 -34.93
N ASN A 53 13.20 0.98 -34.52
CA ASN A 53 12.93 1.24 -33.10
C ASN A 53 11.93 0.23 -32.51
N LYS A 54 10.90 -0.18 -33.25
CA LYS A 54 9.96 -1.23 -32.80
C LYS A 54 10.67 -2.57 -32.61
N ASN A 55 11.58 -2.93 -33.51
CA ASN A 55 12.39 -4.14 -33.38
C ASN A 55 13.29 -4.08 -32.13
N LEU A 56 13.96 -2.96 -31.90
CA LEU A 56 14.77 -2.76 -30.69
C LEU A 56 13.93 -2.78 -29.41
N GLN A 57 12.76 -2.13 -29.41
CA GLN A 57 11.80 -2.16 -28.31
C GLN A 57 11.39 -3.60 -27.96
N ASN A 58 11.12 -4.43 -28.98
CA ASN A 58 10.78 -5.84 -28.78
C ASN A 58 11.95 -6.64 -28.18
N GLN A 59 13.19 -6.42 -28.62
CA GLN A 59 14.37 -7.06 -28.05
C GLN A 59 14.56 -6.66 -26.58
N LEU A 60 14.46 -5.37 -26.27
CA LEU A 60 14.53 -4.86 -24.89
C LEU A 60 13.43 -5.46 -24.02
N LYS A 61 12.21 -5.57 -24.54
CA LYS A 61 11.10 -6.23 -23.85
C LYS A 61 11.40 -7.69 -23.51
N GLN A 62 11.95 -8.45 -24.45
CA GLN A 62 12.35 -9.84 -24.21
C GLN A 62 13.45 -9.94 -23.15
N ASN A 63 14.42 -9.02 -23.19
CA ASN A 63 15.48 -8.95 -22.19
C ASN A 63 14.94 -8.61 -20.79
N ILE A 64 14.00 -7.66 -20.67
CA ILE A 64 13.34 -7.34 -19.39
C ILE A 64 12.56 -8.56 -18.89
N GLN A 65 11.82 -9.21 -19.79
CA GLN A 65 10.98 -10.36 -19.45
C GLN A 65 11.80 -11.57 -18.99
N SER A 66 13.03 -11.75 -19.47
CA SER A 66 13.89 -12.85 -19.02
C SER A 66 14.24 -12.73 -17.52
N TYR A 67 14.47 -11.52 -17.01
CA TYR A 67 14.65 -11.28 -15.57
C TYR A 67 13.35 -11.48 -14.78
N GLU A 68 12.23 -11.07 -15.36
CA GLU A 68 10.92 -11.16 -14.72
C GLU A 68 10.35 -12.58 -14.66
N ASN A 69 10.74 -13.46 -15.59
CA ASN A 69 10.36 -14.87 -15.57
C ASN A 69 10.94 -15.63 -14.37
N ASP A 70 12.06 -15.15 -13.82
CA ASP A 70 12.72 -15.70 -12.63
C ASP A 70 12.41 -14.91 -11.35
N LEU A 71 11.40 -14.04 -11.40
CA LEU A 71 10.98 -13.24 -10.26
C LEU A 71 10.52 -14.14 -9.10
N ARG A 72 11.15 -13.97 -7.93
CA ARG A 72 10.70 -14.59 -6.69
C ARG A 72 9.90 -13.60 -5.86
N GLU A 73 8.64 -13.92 -5.63
CA GLU A 73 7.72 -13.11 -4.83
C GLU A 73 7.54 -13.72 -3.44
N PHE A 74 7.57 -12.89 -2.41
CA PHE A 74 7.33 -13.32 -1.02
C PHE A 74 6.68 -12.22 -0.19
N THR A 75 6.17 -12.60 0.98
CA THR A 75 5.66 -11.66 1.98
C THR A 75 6.31 -11.86 3.33
N ILE A 76 6.34 -10.78 4.11
CA ILE A 76 6.62 -10.84 5.55
C ILE A 76 5.56 -10.04 6.29
N CYS A 77 5.20 -10.47 7.50
CA CYS A 77 4.14 -9.87 8.29
C CYS A 77 4.63 -9.59 9.73
N ILE A 78 4.82 -8.32 10.09
CA ILE A 78 5.14 -7.94 11.46
C ILE A 78 3.87 -8.06 12.32
N LEU A 79 3.89 -8.98 13.29
CA LEU A 79 2.78 -9.17 14.23
C LEU A 79 2.93 -8.23 15.43
N VAL A 80 1.94 -7.38 15.66
CA VAL A 80 1.97 -6.34 16.71
C VAL A 80 0.85 -6.57 17.71
N ASP A 81 1.17 -6.65 18.99
CA ASP A 81 0.17 -6.80 20.05
C ASP A 81 -0.39 -5.46 20.54
N ASN A 82 -1.32 -5.52 21.50
CA ASN A 82 -1.95 -4.34 22.09
C ASN A 82 -0.98 -3.42 22.87
N GLU A 83 0.17 -3.94 23.31
CA GLU A 83 1.21 -3.21 24.03
C GLU A 83 2.25 -2.59 23.07
N LYS A 84 2.06 -2.73 21.76
CA LYS A 84 3.02 -2.33 20.71
C LYS A 84 4.36 -3.08 20.86
N ARG A 85 4.30 -4.34 21.28
CA ARG A 85 5.38 -5.30 21.10
C ARG A 85 5.20 -6.00 19.76
N ILE A 86 6.32 -6.42 19.19
CA ILE A 86 6.38 -7.19 17.96
C ILE A 86 6.92 -8.58 18.25
N TYR A 87 6.49 -9.58 17.49
CA TYR A 87 7.01 -10.94 17.63
C TYR A 87 8.12 -11.21 16.64
N LEU A 88 9.22 -11.78 17.15
CA LEU A 88 10.37 -12.23 16.38
C LEU A 88 10.64 -13.70 16.67
N SER A 89 11.23 -14.39 15.70
CA SER A 89 11.84 -15.70 15.87
C SER A 89 13.18 -15.73 15.13
N ARG A 90 14.12 -16.55 15.60
CA ARG A 90 15.40 -16.76 14.92
C ARG A 90 15.30 -17.95 13.98
N ARG A 91 15.75 -17.80 12.74
CA ARG A 91 15.83 -18.91 11.77
C ARG A 91 16.88 -19.92 12.23
N ASN A 92 16.48 -21.17 12.44
CA ASN A 92 17.36 -22.23 12.96
C ASN A 92 17.67 -23.34 11.94
N ASN A 93 17.21 -23.20 10.69
CA ASN A 93 17.51 -24.13 9.61
C ASN A 93 18.68 -23.64 8.73
N PRO A 94 19.84 -24.35 8.71
CA PRO A 94 21.03 -23.94 7.97
C PRO A 94 20.90 -24.03 6.44
N THR A 95 19.87 -24.72 5.94
CA THR A 95 19.60 -24.84 4.49
C THR A 95 18.78 -23.68 3.95
N LYS A 96 18.22 -22.85 4.85
CA LYS A 96 17.39 -21.71 4.48
C LYS A 96 18.22 -20.44 4.43
N ASP A 97 17.72 -19.49 3.65
CA ASP A 97 18.25 -18.14 3.62
C ASP A 97 18.24 -17.51 5.01
N PHE A 98 19.17 -16.59 5.26
CA PHE A 98 19.30 -15.86 6.53
C PHE A 98 19.35 -16.75 7.78
N TYR A 99 20.00 -17.92 7.70
CA TYR A 99 20.24 -18.76 8.87
C TYR A 99 20.87 -17.96 10.03
N GLY A 100 20.31 -18.13 11.23
CA GLY A 100 20.76 -17.43 12.44
C GLY A 100 20.21 -16.01 12.62
N LYS A 101 19.59 -15.41 11.59
CA LYS A 101 18.99 -14.07 11.69
C LYS A 101 17.59 -14.12 12.31
N TYR A 102 17.18 -13.01 12.91
CA TYR A 102 15.84 -12.79 13.44
C TYR A 102 14.88 -12.33 12.34
N GLN A 103 13.68 -12.89 12.35
CA GLN A 103 12.65 -12.67 11.36
C GLN A 103 11.26 -12.53 11.96
N VAL A 104 10.32 -12.16 11.09
CA VAL A 104 8.87 -12.22 11.32
C VAL A 104 8.27 -13.28 10.39
N PRO A 105 7.01 -13.68 10.59
CA PRO A 105 6.39 -14.68 9.73
C PRO A 105 6.38 -14.27 8.26
N GLY A 106 6.53 -15.24 7.37
CA GLY A 106 6.53 -14.97 5.94
C GLY A 106 7.07 -16.09 5.07
N GLY A 107 6.81 -15.99 3.78
CA GLY A 107 7.23 -17.00 2.82
C GLY A 107 6.87 -16.66 1.38
N GLY A 108 7.07 -17.64 0.51
CA GLY A 108 6.94 -17.49 -0.93
C GLY A 108 5.48 -17.41 -1.37
N LYS A 109 5.19 -16.45 -2.24
CA LYS A 109 3.87 -16.29 -2.86
C LYS A 109 3.65 -17.38 -3.91
N LYS A 110 2.51 -18.05 -3.85
CA LYS A 110 2.04 -19.02 -4.85
C LYS A 110 1.48 -18.28 -6.09
N ASN A 111 1.49 -18.94 -7.26
CA ASN A 111 1.08 -18.30 -8.52
C ASN A 111 -0.36 -17.75 -8.52
N ASN A 112 -1.26 -18.39 -7.78
CA ASN A 112 -2.70 -18.07 -7.78
C ASN A 112 -3.17 -17.33 -6.52
N GLU A 113 -2.25 -16.76 -5.73
CA GLU A 113 -2.62 -15.97 -4.54
C GLU A 113 -2.14 -14.53 -4.67
N SER A 114 -2.84 -13.59 -4.01
CA SER A 114 -2.37 -12.22 -3.83
C SER A 114 -1.33 -12.14 -2.72
N TYR A 115 -0.59 -11.03 -2.62
CA TYR A 115 0.32 -10.79 -1.51
C TYR A 115 -0.40 -10.84 -0.15
N ASP A 116 -1.60 -10.27 -0.04
CA ASP A 116 -2.40 -10.34 1.19
C ASP A 116 -2.76 -11.79 1.57
N GLN A 117 -3.17 -12.60 0.59
CA GLN A 117 -3.48 -14.02 0.83
C GLN A 117 -2.23 -14.80 1.27
N CYS A 118 -1.09 -14.57 0.61
CA CYS A 118 0.20 -15.14 1.00
C CYS A 118 0.56 -14.77 2.44
N ALA A 119 0.53 -13.48 2.79
CA ALA A 119 0.87 -13.01 4.13
C ALA A 119 -0.02 -13.63 5.22
N LYS A 120 -1.33 -13.73 4.98
CA LYS A 120 -2.26 -14.38 5.92
C LYS A 120 -1.98 -15.88 6.07
N ARG A 121 -1.78 -16.57 4.94
CA ARG A 121 -1.48 -18.01 4.92
C ARG A 121 -0.17 -18.33 5.64
N GLU A 122 0.92 -17.67 5.27
CA GLU A 122 2.25 -17.89 5.89
C GLU A 122 2.22 -17.57 7.38
N THR A 123 1.56 -16.47 7.78
CA THR A 123 1.38 -16.15 9.20
C THR A 123 0.65 -17.28 9.93
N LYS A 124 -0.43 -17.81 9.36
CA LYS A 124 -1.19 -18.89 9.96
C LYS A 124 -0.38 -20.19 10.06
N GLU A 125 0.32 -20.55 8.99
CA GLU A 125 1.17 -21.76 8.89
C GLU A 125 2.32 -21.73 9.91
N GLU A 126 3.00 -20.58 10.08
CA GLU A 126 4.18 -20.50 10.97
C GLU A 126 3.83 -20.19 12.44
N THR A 127 2.67 -19.57 12.71
CA THR A 127 2.35 -19.02 14.05
C THR A 127 1.01 -19.42 14.65
N ASP A 128 0.10 -20.03 13.87
CA ASP A 128 -1.30 -20.27 14.24
C ASP A 128 -2.12 -18.98 14.51
N VAL A 129 -1.59 -17.78 14.23
CA VAL A 129 -2.31 -16.50 14.37
C VAL A 129 -3.24 -16.26 13.18
N GLU A 130 -4.47 -15.85 13.46
CA GLU A 130 -5.46 -15.46 12.45
C GLU A 130 -5.39 -13.95 12.18
N ILE A 131 -5.19 -13.56 10.93
CA ILE A 131 -5.05 -12.16 10.51
C ILE A 131 -6.28 -11.68 9.75
N HIS A 132 -7.00 -10.74 10.36
CA HIS A 132 -8.19 -10.14 9.74
C HIS A 132 -7.84 -8.95 8.82
N GLU A 133 -7.04 -8.01 9.32
CA GLU A 133 -6.63 -6.79 8.62
C GLU A 133 -5.10 -6.76 8.49
N LEU A 134 -4.64 -6.42 7.28
CA LEU A 134 -3.24 -6.20 6.96
C LEU A 134 -3.03 -4.73 6.61
N ASP A 135 -1.96 -4.15 7.13
CA ASP A 135 -1.50 -2.82 6.73
C ASP A 135 -0.20 -2.96 5.92
N LEU A 136 -0.24 -2.60 4.64
CA LEU A 136 0.95 -2.60 3.77
C LEU A 136 1.93 -1.51 4.22
N VAL A 137 3.16 -1.91 4.53
CA VAL A 137 4.27 -1.00 4.82
C VAL A 137 4.85 -0.50 3.50
N THR A 138 5.31 -1.43 2.66
CA THR A 138 5.97 -1.17 1.38
C THR A 138 6.12 -2.47 0.57
N ILE A 139 6.55 -2.36 -0.69
CA ILE A 139 7.05 -3.48 -1.50
C ILE A 139 8.52 -3.21 -1.78
N HIS A 140 9.39 -4.09 -1.28
CA HIS A 140 10.81 -4.07 -1.57
C HIS A 140 11.09 -4.94 -2.81
N GLN A 141 11.83 -4.41 -3.77
CA GLN A 141 12.28 -5.16 -4.94
C GLN A 141 13.77 -4.96 -5.17
N GLY A 142 14.44 -5.96 -5.71
CA GLY A 142 15.87 -5.90 -6.00
C GLY A 142 16.39 -7.21 -6.56
N PHE A 143 17.70 -7.38 -6.52
CA PHE A 143 18.40 -8.60 -6.93
C PHE A 143 19.18 -9.17 -5.75
N ARG A 144 19.21 -10.50 -5.63
CA ARG A 144 20.04 -11.19 -4.64
C ARG A 144 20.29 -12.64 -5.03
N VAL A 145 21.34 -13.22 -4.46
CA VAL A 145 21.64 -14.65 -4.55
C VAL A 145 20.78 -15.39 -3.53
N PHE A 146 20.03 -16.39 -4.00
CA PHE A 146 19.22 -17.27 -3.16
C PHE A 146 20.03 -18.51 -2.71
N PRO A 147 19.56 -19.30 -1.72
CA PRO A 147 20.28 -20.48 -1.23
C PRO A 147 20.62 -21.54 -2.28
N ASP A 148 19.92 -21.56 -3.41
CA ASP A 148 20.23 -22.42 -4.57
C ASP A 148 21.37 -21.89 -5.45
N GLY A 149 22.02 -20.79 -5.04
CA GLY A 149 23.12 -20.15 -5.76
C GLY A 149 22.67 -19.27 -6.92
N LYS A 150 21.37 -19.20 -7.23
CA LYS A 150 20.86 -18.38 -8.33
C LYS A 150 20.66 -16.95 -7.86
N GLU A 151 21.32 -16.01 -8.52
CA GLU A 151 20.98 -14.59 -8.40
C GLU A 151 19.75 -14.31 -9.28
N CYS A 152 18.68 -13.75 -8.71
CA CYS A 152 17.50 -13.39 -9.48
C CYS A 152 16.77 -12.19 -8.85
N MET A 153 15.83 -11.63 -9.61
CA MET A 153 14.99 -10.56 -9.11
C MET A 153 14.05 -11.08 -8.02
N PHE A 154 13.77 -10.24 -7.04
CA PHE A 154 12.79 -10.52 -6.01
C PHE A 154 11.82 -9.36 -5.79
N LYS A 155 10.64 -9.68 -5.26
CA LYS A 155 9.69 -8.74 -4.69
C LYS A 155 9.19 -9.25 -3.34
N CYS A 156 9.30 -8.41 -2.33
CA CYS A 156 8.89 -8.67 -0.96
C CYS A 156 7.84 -7.64 -0.54
N ALA A 157 6.59 -8.07 -0.37
CA ALA A 157 5.58 -7.22 0.26
C ALA A 157 5.70 -7.31 1.78
N ILE A 158 5.91 -6.15 2.42
CA ILE A 158 6.11 -6.03 3.86
C ILE A 158 4.82 -5.51 4.47
N TYR A 159 4.21 -6.30 5.35
CA TYR A 159 2.99 -5.94 6.06
C TYR A 159 3.22 -5.84 7.56
N PHE A 160 2.31 -5.20 8.27
CA PHE A 160 2.10 -5.48 9.69
C PHE A 160 0.63 -5.75 9.96
N ALA A 161 0.35 -6.42 11.07
CA ALA A 161 -0.99 -6.70 11.54
C ALA A 161 -1.10 -6.51 13.05
N LEU A 162 -2.24 -5.98 13.50
CA LEU A 162 -2.57 -5.93 14.92
C LEU A 162 -3.24 -7.24 15.32
N ILE A 163 -2.61 -8.00 16.22
CA ILE A 163 -3.06 -9.37 16.56
C ILE A 163 -3.86 -9.43 17.88
N GLY A 164 -4.02 -8.29 18.55
CA GLY A 164 -4.72 -8.20 19.83
C GLY A 164 -3.98 -8.96 20.93
N ASN A 165 -4.65 -9.98 21.49
CA ASN A 165 -4.12 -10.82 22.56
C ASN A 165 -3.65 -12.21 22.06
N GLN A 166 -3.65 -12.45 20.74
CA GLN A 166 -3.12 -13.69 20.20
C GLN A 166 -1.62 -13.80 20.49
N ILE A 167 -1.15 -15.02 20.76
CA ILE A 167 0.26 -15.32 21.01
C ILE A 167 0.72 -16.30 19.92
N PRO A 168 1.68 -15.91 19.06
CA PRO A 168 2.32 -16.80 18.10
C PRO A 168 2.85 -18.08 18.73
N LYS A 169 2.54 -19.22 18.11
CA LYS A 169 3.04 -20.54 18.49
C LYS A 169 4.16 -20.97 17.56
N GLN A 170 5.10 -21.76 18.04
CA GLN A 170 6.14 -22.35 17.20
C GLN A 170 5.58 -23.56 16.44
N VAL A 171 4.95 -23.31 15.29
CA VAL A 171 4.36 -24.39 14.47
C VAL A 171 5.44 -25.14 13.68
N GLU A 172 6.45 -24.42 13.18
CA GLU A 172 7.55 -24.98 12.39
C GLU A 172 8.89 -24.99 13.15
N ALA A 173 8.98 -25.82 14.20
CA ALA A 173 10.18 -25.88 15.06
C ALA A 173 11.48 -26.26 14.32
N SER A 174 11.38 -26.89 13.14
CA SER A 174 12.52 -27.23 12.28
C SER A 174 13.06 -26.06 11.46
N ASN A 175 12.32 -24.95 11.36
CA ASN A 175 12.70 -23.76 10.60
C ASN A 175 13.01 -22.56 11.49
N ASN A 176 12.35 -22.48 12.64
CA ASN A 176 12.29 -21.31 13.50
C ASN A 176 12.41 -21.69 14.97
N ASP A 177 13.12 -20.89 15.76
CA ASP A 177 13.09 -20.96 17.22
C ASP A 177 11.71 -20.48 17.76
N GLU A 178 11.48 -20.57 19.07
CA GLU A 178 10.26 -20.06 19.69
C GLU A 178 10.07 -18.55 19.43
N TRP A 179 8.81 -18.15 19.23
CA TRP A 179 8.45 -16.74 19.06
C TRP A 179 8.51 -16.01 20.40
N PHE A 180 9.18 -14.86 20.41
CA PHE A 180 9.23 -13.99 21.58
C PHE A 180 8.86 -12.55 21.20
N SER A 181 8.29 -11.82 22.15
CA SER A 181 7.89 -10.45 21.94
C SER A 181 8.97 -9.47 22.37
N VAL A 182 9.13 -8.38 21.63
CA VAL A 182 10.05 -7.28 21.94
C VAL A 182 9.35 -5.96 21.73
N GLU A 183 9.74 -4.92 22.46
CA GLU A 183 9.20 -3.59 22.21
C GLU A 183 9.56 -3.10 20.81
N LEU A 184 8.64 -2.43 20.11
CA LEU A 184 8.90 -1.93 18.75
C LEU A 184 10.17 -1.06 18.65
N ARG A 185 10.47 -0.26 19.69
CA ARG A 185 11.67 0.59 19.76
C ARG A 185 12.98 -0.21 19.77
N ASP A 186 12.90 -1.48 20.18
CA ASP A 186 14.04 -2.37 20.34
C ASP A 186 14.27 -3.28 19.14
N LEU A 187 13.45 -3.19 18.09
CA LEU A 187 13.60 -3.96 16.85
C LEU A 187 15.04 -3.89 16.30
N GLY A 188 15.68 -2.73 16.36
CA GLY A 188 17.04 -2.52 15.86
C GLY A 188 18.16 -3.15 16.68
N LYS A 189 17.87 -3.80 17.82
CA LYS A 189 18.88 -4.46 18.67
C LYS A 189 19.21 -5.89 18.20
N TYR A 190 18.44 -6.42 17.25
CA TYR A 190 18.56 -7.80 16.77
C TYR A 190 19.25 -7.85 15.41
N ASP A 191 19.91 -8.96 15.10
CA ASP A 191 20.45 -9.22 13.77
C ASP A 191 19.33 -9.67 12.82
N LEU A 192 18.68 -8.71 12.19
CA LEU A 192 17.47 -8.90 11.39
C LEU A 192 17.77 -9.37 9.97
N THR A 193 16.80 -10.05 9.34
CA THR A 193 16.80 -10.23 7.88
C THR A 193 16.87 -8.89 7.15
N ASP A 194 17.42 -8.90 5.93
CA ASP A 194 17.79 -7.66 5.23
C ASP A 194 16.59 -6.74 5.01
N SER A 195 15.44 -7.27 4.59
CA SER A 195 14.20 -6.50 4.44
C SER A 195 13.76 -5.82 5.75
N LEU A 196 13.85 -6.50 6.89
CA LEU A 196 13.49 -5.90 8.19
C LEU A 196 14.50 -4.83 8.61
N LYS A 197 15.79 -5.07 8.35
CA LYS A 197 16.87 -4.14 8.68
C LYS A 197 16.77 -2.85 7.86
N GLU A 198 16.58 -2.98 6.56
CA GLU A 198 16.51 -1.88 5.60
C GLU A 198 15.27 -1.02 5.83
N PHE A 199 14.10 -1.63 5.98
CA PHE A 199 12.83 -0.92 6.10
C PHE A 199 12.42 -0.61 7.54
N LYS A 200 13.30 -0.83 8.52
CA LYS A 200 13.03 -0.64 9.96
C LYS A 200 12.36 0.69 10.27
N SER A 201 12.89 1.80 9.77
CA SER A 201 12.36 3.14 10.07
C SER A 201 10.93 3.32 9.55
N ILE A 202 10.65 2.83 8.33
CA ILE A 202 9.33 2.90 7.70
C ILE A 202 8.34 1.99 8.42
N ILE A 203 8.75 0.78 8.81
CA ILE A 203 7.96 -0.16 9.62
C ILE A 203 7.54 0.52 10.93
N VAL A 204 8.52 1.06 11.67
CA VAL A 204 8.29 1.73 12.96
C VAL A 204 7.35 2.91 12.81
N GLU A 205 7.53 3.73 11.77
CA GLU A 205 6.67 4.88 11.49
C GLU A 205 5.23 4.46 11.18
N LYS A 206 5.03 3.49 10.30
CA LYS A 206 3.70 3.00 9.89
C LYS A 206 2.93 2.43 11.08
N ILE A 207 3.57 1.58 11.90
CA ILE A 207 2.96 1.04 13.11
C ILE A 207 2.62 2.18 14.10
N ASN A 208 3.55 3.11 14.33
CA ASN A 208 3.29 4.25 15.21
C ASN A 208 2.09 5.10 14.75
N SER A 209 1.98 5.35 13.46
CA SER A 209 0.87 6.07 12.85
C SER A 209 -0.47 5.34 13.02
N LYS A 210 -0.52 4.02 12.83
CA LYS A 210 -1.73 3.22 13.09
C LYS A 210 -2.19 3.35 14.53
N PHE A 211 -1.29 3.18 15.50
CA PHE A 211 -1.63 3.33 16.93
C PHE A 211 -2.12 4.74 17.30
N ARG A 212 -1.54 5.80 16.70
CA ARG A 212 -2.04 7.17 16.87
C ARG A 212 -3.47 7.32 16.33
N SER A 213 -3.76 6.72 15.17
CA SER A 213 -5.08 6.77 14.54
C SER A 213 -6.16 6.05 15.35
N ILE A 214 -5.82 4.94 16.01
CA ILE A 214 -6.75 4.19 16.88
C ILE A 214 -7.09 5.03 18.12
N LYS A 215 -6.07 5.56 18.79
CA LYS A 215 -6.26 6.41 19.98
C LYS A 215 -7.09 7.66 19.68
N SER A 216 -6.95 8.26 18.49
CA SER A 216 -7.75 9.43 18.12
C SER A 216 -9.20 9.08 17.83
N LYS A 217 -9.48 7.93 17.18
CA LYS A 217 -10.84 7.40 16.99
C LYS A 217 -11.51 7.10 18.34
N ASP A 218 -10.80 6.51 19.28
CA ASP A 218 -11.32 6.21 20.62
C ASP A 218 -11.68 7.48 21.39
N ARG A 219 -10.85 8.53 21.31
CA ARG A 219 -11.15 9.84 21.91
C ARG A 219 -12.41 10.45 21.29
N LYS A 220 -12.50 10.51 19.96
CA LYS A 220 -13.69 11.04 19.27
C LYS A 220 -14.97 10.28 19.63
N LYS A 221 -14.90 8.95 19.75
CA LYS A 221 -16.04 8.11 20.17
C LYS A 221 -16.46 8.37 21.62
N LYS A 222 -15.50 8.61 22.52
CA LYS A 222 -15.77 9.01 23.91
C LYS A 222 -16.42 10.39 23.97
N ASP A 223 -15.93 11.35 23.20
CA ASP A 223 -16.48 12.71 23.15
C ASP A 223 -17.90 12.75 22.56
N SER A 224 -18.16 11.98 21.50
CA SER A 224 -19.51 11.85 20.93
C SER A 224 -20.49 11.18 21.88
N ASN A 225 -20.04 10.16 22.63
CA ASN A 225 -20.86 9.50 23.63
C ASN A 225 -21.12 10.39 24.86
N LYS A 226 -20.15 11.23 25.25
CA LYS A 226 -20.34 12.23 26.31
C LYS A 226 -21.33 13.30 25.89
N LYS A 227 -21.25 13.81 24.65
CA LYS A 227 -22.22 14.77 24.10
C LYS A 227 -23.64 14.21 24.06
N ARG A 228 -23.81 12.97 23.58
CA ARG A 228 -25.13 12.28 23.60
C ARG A 228 -25.69 12.07 25.00
N LYS A 229 -24.85 11.77 26.00
CA LYS A 229 -25.30 11.65 27.40
C LYS A 229 -25.72 13.00 27.98
N ILE A 230 -25.00 14.08 27.67
CA ILE A 230 -25.38 15.44 28.08
C ILE A 230 -26.72 15.84 27.44
N ASP A 231 -26.89 15.61 26.13
CA ASP A 231 -28.14 15.91 25.42
C ASP A 231 -29.34 15.08 25.92
N GLN A 232 -29.10 13.88 26.46
CA GLN A 232 -30.13 13.05 27.09
C GLN A 232 -30.52 13.51 28.50
N VAL A 233 -29.56 14.00 29.30
CA VAL A 233 -29.83 14.55 30.65
C VAL A 233 -30.61 15.87 30.54
N TYR A 234 -30.28 16.73 29.57
CA TYR A 234 -31.06 17.96 29.33
C TYR A 234 -32.47 17.71 28.78
N LYS A 235 -32.78 16.50 28.28
CA LYS A 235 -34.14 16.11 27.85
C LYS A 235 -34.96 15.41 28.94
N SER A 236 -34.35 14.92 30.01
CA SER A 236 -35.06 14.20 31.08
C SER A 236 -35.46 15.08 32.27
N ASP A 237 -34.83 16.25 32.43
CA ASP A 237 -35.02 17.12 33.60
C ASP A 237 -35.83 18.38 33.28
N ASN A 238 -36.88 18.26 32.46
CA ASN A 238 -37.89 19.32 32.34
C ASN A 238 -39.27 18.75 32.69
N PRO A 239 -39.73 18.87 33.95
CA PRO A 239 -41.13 18.68 34.25
C PRO A 239 -41.90 19.82 33.61
N SER A 240 -42.86 19.46 32.75
CA SER A 240 -43.87 20.30 32.11
C SER A 240 -44.06 21.68 32.76
N ILE A 241 -43.32 22.68 32.29
CA ILE A 241 -43.73 24.07 32.46
C ILE A 241 -44.78 24.31 31.39
N VAL A 242 -46.03 24.35 31.83
CA VAL A 242 -47.15 24.88 31.04
C VAL A 242 -46.78 26.34 30.72
N PRO A 243 -46.69 26.76 29.45
CA PRO A 243 -46.46 28.16 29.14
C PRO A 243 -47.70 28.95 29.56
N SER A 244 -47.51 29.99 30.36
CA SER A 244 -48.53 31.03 30.55
C SER A 244 -48.79 31.74 29.22
N GLU A 245 -50.02 32.22 29.02
CA GLU A 245 -50.54 32.78 27.77
C GLU A 245 -49.81 34.03 27.23
N ASP A 246 -48.76 34.51 27.91
CA ASP A 246 -47.97 35.69 27.52
C ASP A 246 -46.71 35.38 26.69
N GLU A 247 -46.40 34.10 26.40
CA GLU A 247 -45.24 33.72 25.54
C GLU A 247 -45.61 33.31 24.10
N ILE A 248 -46.87 33.44 23.69
CA ILE A 248 -47.32 33.07 22.33
C ILE A 248 -46.97 34.16 21.28
N GLU A 249 -46.51 35.34 21.69
CA GLU A 249 -46.30 36.47 20.76
C GLU A 249 -44.86 36.68 20.24
N ILE A 250 -43.91 35.80 20.60
CA ILE A 250 -42.50 35.87 20.10
C ILE A 250 -42.17 34.76 19.09
N LEU A 251 -43.05 33.76 18.93
CA LEU A 251 -42.84 32.60 18.06
C LEU A 251 -43.34 32.75 16.61
N ASN A 252 -43.92 33.90 16.24
CA ASN A 252 -44.42 34.17 14.89
C ASN A 252 -43.66 35.30 14.16
N ARG A 253 -42.40 35.56 14.52
CA ARG A 253 -41.55 36.39 13.64
C ARG A 253 -41.04 35.52 12.47
N PRO A 254 -41.31 35.92 11.22
CA PRO A 254 -40.76 35.23 10.07
C PRO A 254 -39.24 35.26 10.13
N SER A 255 -38.62 34.17 9.67
CA SER A 255 -37.18 34.05 9.61
C SER A 255 -36.59 35.07 8.61
N GLU A 256 -35.31 35.45 8.76
CA GLU A 256 -34.63 36.33 7.79
C GLU A 256 -34.64 35.76 6.36
N GLU A 257 -34.72 34.44 6.20
CA GLU A 257 -34.90 33.76 4.91
C GLU A 257 -36.29 33.99 4.30
N GLU A 258 -37.36 34.02 5.10
CA GLU A 258 -38.72 34.34 4.62
C GLU A 258 -38.90 35.81 4.22
N ILE A 259 -38.11 36.72 4.82
CA ILE A 259 -38.13 38.14 4.45
C ILE A 259 -37.44 38.35 3.09
N LEU A 260 -36.35 37.62 2.82
CA LEU A 260 -35.62 37.70 1.55
C LEU A 260 -36.41 37.08 0.38
N ASP A 261 -37.14 35.99 0.60
CA ASP A 261 -37.95 35.34 -0.45
C ASP A 261 -39.19 36.16 -0.85
N ASN A 262 -39.69 37.01 0.05
CA ASN A 262 -40.81 37.92 -0.25
C ASN A 262 -40.39 39.20 -0.98
N ILE A 263 -39.15 39.67 -0.79
CA ILE A 263 -38.60 40.81 -1.54
C ILE A 263 -38.29 40.41 -3.00
N SER A 264 -37.86 39.17 -3.24
CA SER A 264 -37.58 38.67 -4.59
C SER A 264 -38.82 38.52 -5.48
N LYS A 265 -40.05 38.50 -4.91
CA LYS A 265 -41.31 38.34 -5.65
C LYS A 265 -42.03 39.67 -5.97
N LEU A 266 -41.43 40.80 -5.62
CA LEU A 266 -41.98 42.15 -5.86
C LEU A 266 -41.17 42.98 -6.87
N VAL A 267 -40.14 42.40 -7.47
CA VAL A 267 -39.24 43.09 -8.42
C VAL A 267 -39.21 42.44 -9.82
N ASP A 268 -40.08 41.47 -10.10
CA ASP A 268 -40.33 40.95 -11.47
C ASP A 268 -41.84 40.72 -11.71
#